data_AF-A0A9N9P6V4-F1
#
_entry.id   AF-A0A9N9P6V4-F1
#
_cell.length_a   1.000
_cell.length_b   1.000
_cell.length_c   1.000
_cell.angle_alpha   90.00
_cell.angle_beta   90.00
_cell.angle_gamma   90.00
#
_symmetry.space_group_name_H-M   'P 1'
#
loop_
_entity.id
_entity.type
_entity.pdbx_description
1 polymer ?
#
loop_
_entity_poly.entity_id
_entity_poly.type
_entity_poly.pdbx_seq_one_letter_code
_entity_poly.pdbx_strand_id
1 'polypeptide(L)'
;YSPTYTELIRLVVPLPKFSTYNSEYSFWEEILGKASSNCFIEVQTTDLYSNWCGEALITFKWESFGKYYYCFSCQKICLYLSTSIGCLLLLLTEIRQFIWDWKLYVTSPWNLFDIGALLFPVVTSIYWLSNGPPPLWAPALSCLFLYLKFLFFLRAFETYNVGFYLAIMAGVVSRVFTYLLILGIIIIGFAHSFYILLQSTSESRNNTNNANTNLYSYFDTSLLAIYLLMIGKYFGLYII
;
A
#
# COMPACT_ATOMS: atom_id res chain seq x y z
N TYR A 1 8.65 43.51 50.83
CA TYR A 1 8.58 42.58 49.68
C TYR A 1 9.34 43.20 48.53
N SER A 2 10.60 42.81 48.34
CA SER A 2 11.37 43.22 47.15
C SER A 2 11.00 42.32 45.97
N PRO A 3 10.72 42.86 44.78
CA PRO A 3 10.46 42.03 43.61
C PRO A 3 11.77 41.40 43.13
N THR A 4 11.81 40.07 43.09
CA THR A 4 12.86 39.31 42.43
C THR A 4 12.64 39.38 40.92
N TYR A 5 13.40 40.23 40.23
CA TYR A 5 13.48 40.19 38.78
C TYR A 5 14.33 38.98 38.39
N THR A 6 13.72 37.96 37.79
CA THR A 6 14.46 36.93 37.06
C THR A 6 14.93 37.57 35.75
N GLU A 7 16.21 37.93 35.69
CA GLU A 7 16.84 38.37 34.44
C GLU A 7 16.80 37.21 33.43
N LEU A 8 15.81 37.24 32.55
CA LEU A 8 15.69 36.29 31.46
C LEU A 8 16.57 36.79 30.31
N ILE A 9 17.84 36.38 30.32
CA ILE A 9 18.79 36.66 29.23
C ILE A 9 18.28 35.96 27.97
N ARG A 10 17.59 36.70 27.11
CA ARG A 10 17.16 36.23 25.80
C ARG A 10 18.28 36.48 24.80
N LEU A 11 19.09 35.45 24.56
CA LEU A 11 20.08 35.43 23.48
C LEU A 11 19.36 35.51 22.12
N VAL A 12 19.19 36.73 21.61
CA VAL A 12 18.69 36.97 20.25
C VAL A 12 19.90 37.14 19.35
N VAL A 13 20.24 36.09 18.61
CA VAL A 13 21.29 36.17 17.57
C VAL A 13 20.70 36.95 16.38
N PRO A 14 21.24 38.13 16.01
CA PRO A 14 20.67 38.95 14.95
C PRO A 14 21.09 38.37 13.60
N LEU A 15 20.28 37.45 13.07
CA LEU A 15 20.52 36.81 11.79
C LEU A 15 19.53 37.36 10.74
N PRO A 16 19.97 38.16 9.76
CA PRO A 16 19.09 38.74 8.75
C PRO A 16 18.56 37.65 7.83
N LYS A 17 17.23 37.53 7.70
CA LYS A 17 16.48 36.86 6.61
C LYS A 17 16.91 35.43 6.18
N PHE A 18 17.68 34.71 6.98
CA PHE A 18 18.07 33.32 6.71
C PHE A 18 16.89 32.31 6.76
N SER A 19 15.70 32.74 7.14
CA SER A 19 14.49 31.92 7.26
C SER A 19 13.51 32.05 6.10
N THR A 20 13.80 32.87 5.09
CA THR A 20 12.90 33.02 3.93
C THR A 20 13.36 32.11 2.80
N TYR A 21 12.68 30.98 2.63
CA TYR A 21 12.73 30.21 1.39
C TYR A 21 11.94 30.97 0.32
N ASN A 22 12.38 30.90 -0.94
CA ASN A 22 11.60 31.44 -2.05
C ASN A 22 10.21 30.76 -2.08
N SER A 23 9.16 31.56 -2.28
CA SER A 23 7.78 31.05 -2.41
C SER A 23 7.61 30.10 -3.59
N GLU A 24 8.49 30.18 -4.60
CA GLU A 24 8.51 29.34 -5.79
C GLU A 24 9.47 28.13 -5.67
N TYR A 25 9.56 27.53 -4.48
CA TYR A 25 10.41 26.35 -4.28
C TYR A 25 9.89 25.13 -5.04
N SER A 26 10.73 24.53 -5.88
CA SER A 26 10.45 23.26 -6.55
C SER A 26 11.50 22.20 -6.20
N PHE A 27 11.07 21.14 -5.51
CA PHE A 27 11.95 20.05 -5.05
C PHE A 27 12.68 19.33 -6.21
N TRP A 28 12.01 19.21 -7.36
CA TRP A 28 12.57 18.52 -8.53
C TRP A 28 13.69 19.30 -9.22
N GLU A 29 13.65 20.63 -9.23
CA GLU A 29 14.74 21.43 -9.81
C GLU A 29 16.00 21.41 -8.94
N GLU A 30 15.84 21.35 -7.62
CA GLU A 30 16.97 21.22 -6.69
C GLU A 30 17.71 19.89 -6.89
N ILE A 31 16.99 18.78 -7.07
CA ILE A 31 17.58 17.46 -7.38
C ILE A 31 18.29 17.46 -8.75
N LEU A 32 17.74 18.17 -9.75
CA LEU A 32 18.32 18.28 -11.09
C LEU A 32 19.48 19.29 -11.18
N GLY A 33 19.91 19.87 -10.04
CA GLY A 33 21.04 20.79 -9.96
C GLY A 33 20.72 22.25 -10.33
N LYS A 34 19.44 22.61 -10.44
CA LYS A 34 18.98 24.00 -10.64
C LYS A 34 18.47 24.57 -9.31
N ALA A 35 19.34 24.67 -8.32
CA ALA A 35 18.98 25.26 -7.05
C ALA A 35 18.74 26.78 -7.20
N SER A 36 17.61 27.27 -6.68
CA SER A 36 17.35 28.71 -6.57
C SER A 36 18.32 29.35 -5.57
N SER A 37 18.83 30.55 -5.86
CA SER A 37 19.68 31.26 -4.89
C SER A 37 18.89 31.56 -3.62
N ASN A 38 19.48 31.21 -2.48
CA ASN A 38 18.96 31.55 -1.16
C ASN A 38 19.93 32.54 -0.52
N CYS A 39 19.46 33.36 0.42
CA CYS A 39 20.31 34.31 1.16
C CYS A 39 21.52 33.63 1.84
N PHE A 40 21.41 32.34 2.20
CA PHE A 40 22.53 31.52 2.67
C PHE A 40 23.62 31.28 1.62
N ILE A 41 23.24 31.07 0.36
CA ILE A 41 24.18 30.83 -0.75
C ILE A 41 24.86 32.15 -1.16
N GLU A 42 24.16 33.27 -1.00
CA GLU A 42 24.68 34.61 -1.30
C GLU A 42 25.59 35.16 -0.18
N VAL A 43 25.32 34.83 1.09
CA VAL A 43 26.18 35.15 2.23
C VAL A 43 27.29 34.09 2.35
N GLN A 44 28.20 34.05 1.38
CA GLN A 44 29.45 33.29 1.49
C GLN A 44 30.47 34.06 2.35
N THR A 45 30.17 34.29 3.63
CA THR A 45 31.20 34.74 4.57
C THR A 45 31.83 33.50 5.20
N THR A 46 33.07 33.20 4.80
CA THR A 46 33.91 32.16 5.45
C THR A 46 33.96 32.33 6.97
N ASP A 47 33.83 33.58 7.43
CA ASP A 47 33.81 33.98 8.84
C ASP A 47 32.64 33.41 9.63
N LEU A 48 31.50 33.12 8.98
CA LEU A 48 30.34 32.51 9.63
C LEU A 48 30.57 31.02 9.90
N TYR A 49 31.33 30.34 9.03
CA TYR A 49 31.67 28.93 9.19
C TYR A 49 32.88 28.71 10.11
N SER A 50 33.77 29.70 10.25
CA SER A 50 34.95 29.62 11.11
C SER A 50 34.73 30.11 12.55
N ASN A 51 33.66 30.87 12.81
CA ASN A 51 33.31 31.33 14.15
C ASN A 51 32.56 30.25 14.94
N TRP A 52 32.99 30.01 16.19
CA TRP A 52 32.40 29.07 17.14
C TRP A 52 30.87 29.22 17.29
N CYS A 53 30.35 30.45 17.25
CA CYS A 53 28.90 30.68 17.32
C CYS A 53 28.15 30.21 16.06
N GLY A 54 28.76 30.34 14.88
CA GLY A 54 28.18 29.88 13.62
C GLY A 54 28.25 28.37 13.47
N GLU A 55 29.37 27.76 13.87
CA GLU A 55 29.52 26.30 13.91
C GLU A 55 28.51 25.65 14.85
N ALA A 56 28.34 26.19 16.07
CA ALA A 56 27.35 25.70 17.02
C ALA A 56 25.91 25.83 16.49
N LEU A 57 25.60 26.92 15.78
CA LEU A 57 24.29 27.15 15.19
C LEU A 57 23.99 26.17 14.05
N ILE A 58 24.95 25.95 13.14
CA ILE A 58 24.80 25.00 12.03
C ILE A 58 24.63 23.59 12.59
N THR A 59 25.47 23.20 13.55
CA THR A 59 25.39 21.91 14.22
C THR A 59 24.04 21.72 14.89
N PHE A 60 23.55 22.71 15.64
CA PHE A 60 22.23 22.66 16.28
C PHE A 60 21.09 22.48 15.26
N LYS A 61 21.11 23.20 14.14
CA LYS A 61 20.10 23.08 13.08
C LYS A 61 20.17 21.73 12.37
N TRP A 62 21.38 21.24 12.11
CA TRP A 62 21.60 19.94 11.49
C TRP A 62 21.11 18.79 12.37
N GLU A 63 21.45 18.84 13.66
CA GLU A 63 21.01 17.86 14.67
C GLU A 63 19.50 17.91 14.91
N SER A 64 18.90 19.09 14.96
CA SER A 64 17.47 19.24 15.27
C SER A 64 16.56 18.96 14.07
N PHE A 65 16.95 19.39 12.87
CA PHE A 65 16.08 19.35 11.68
C PHE A 65 16.74 18.67 10.49
N GLY A 66 18.00 18.98 10.20
CA GLY A 66 18.70 18.54 8.99
C GLY A 66 18.72 17.02 8.81
N LYS A 67 19.06 16.27 9.88
CA LYS A 67 19.06 14.79 9.86
C LYS A 67 17.71 14.20 9.50
N TYR A 68 16.61 14.75 10.04
CA TYR A 68 15.27 14.23 9.82
C TYR A 68 14.81 14.45 8.37
N TYR A 69 14.96 15.68 7.86
CA TYR A 69 14.58 16.00 6.48
C TYR A 69 15.44 15.28 5.43
N TYR A 70 16.75 15.16 5.69
CA TYR A 70 17.66 14.42 4.82
C TYR A 70 17.32 12.93 4.78
N CYS A 71 17.07 12.31 5.95
CA CYS A 71 16.66 10.90 6.03
C CYS A 71 15.34 10.64 5.30
N PHE A 72 14.33 11.49 5.49
CA PHE A 72 13.03 11.37 4.83
C PHE A 72 13.13 11.54 3.30
N SER A 73 13.98 12.46 2.84
CA SER A 73 14.24 12.67 1.41
C SER A 73 14.98 11.50 0.79
N CYS A 74 16.05 11.02 1.44
CA CYS A 74 16.78 9.82 1.02
C CYS A 74 15.90 8.58 0.98
N GLN A 75 15.00 8.41 1.96
CA GLN A 75 14.05 7.29 1.98
C GLN A 75 13.15 7.29 0.75
N LYS A 76 12.60 8.46 0.35
CA LYS A 76 11.79 8.59 -0.87
C LYS A 76 12.58 8.27 -2.13
N ILE A 77 13.81 8.76 -2.22
CA ILE A 77 14.70 8.52 -3.37
C ILE A 77 15.07 7.03 -3.49
N CYS A 78 15.42 6.37 -2.38
CA CYS A 78 15.72 4.94 -2.36
C CYS A 78 14.49 4.09 -2.75
N LEU A 79 13.29 4.47 -2.31
CA LEU A 79 12.05 3.82 -2.73
C LEU A 79 11.79 3.99 -4.22
N TYR A 80 12.01 5.18 -4.79
CA TYR A 80 11.85 5.43 -6.21
C TYR A 80 12.84 4.62 -7.06
N LEU A 81 14.12 4.59 -6.66
CA LEU A 81 15.16 3.83 -7.37
C LEU A 81 14.90 2.32 -7.30
N SER A 82 14.59 1.78 -6.12
CA SER A 82 14.33 0.33 -5.96
C SER A 82 13.09 -0.12 -6.73
N THR A 83 11.99 0.64 -6.70
CA THR A 83 10.76 0.31 -7.43
C THR A 83 10.93 0.44 -8.94
N SER A 84 11.63 1.47 -9.43
CA SER A 84 11.88 1.66 -10.86
C SER A 84 12.82 0.59 -11.43
N ILE A 85 13.91 0.24 -10.73
CA ILE A 85 14.81 -0.84 -11.13
C ILE A 85 14.09 -2.19 -11.12
N GLY A 86 13.34 -2.51 -10.07
CA GLY A 86 12.60 -3.77 -9.96
C GLY A 86 11.52 -3.91 -11.05
N CYS A 87 10.78 -2.83 -11.32
CA CYS A 87 9.81 -2.79 -12.42
C CYS A 87 10.47 -3.02 -13.78
N LEU A 88 11.57 -2.32 -14.06
CA LEU A 88 12.28 -2.41 -15.33
C LEU A 88 12.81 -3.84 -15.56
N LEU A 89 13.40 -4.47 -14.54
CA LEU A 89 13.87 -5.86 -14.62
C LEU A 89 12.74 -6.85 -14.93
N LEU A 90 11.60 -6.75 -14.22
CA LEU A 90 10.45 -7.61 -14.45
C LEU A 90 9.86 -7.40 -15.86
N LEU A 91 9.74 -6.15 -16.30
CA LEU A 91 9.17 -5.78 -17.59
C LEU A 91 10.05 -6.30 -18.74
N LEU A 92 11.38 -6.24 -18.62
CA LEU A 92 12.31 -6.85 -19.57
C LEU A 92 12.13 -8.37 -19.68
N THR A 93 11.88 -9.06 -18.56
CA THR A 93 11.66 -10.51 -18.59
C THR A 93 10.36 -10.90 -19.29
N GLU A 94 9.28 -10.13 -19.10
CA GLU A 94 7.97 -10.36 -19.73
C GLU A 94 8.00 -10.02 -21.22
N ILE A 95 8.61 -8.90 -21.63
CA ILE A 95 8.76 -8.53 -23.05
C ILE A 95 9.49 -9.64 -23.80
N ARG A 96 10.56 -10.19 -23.22
CA ARG A 96 11.31 -11.28 -23.86
C ARG A 96 10.44 -12.52 -24.09
N GLN A 97 9.60 -12.89 -23.13
CA GLN A 97 8.67 -14.02 -23.28
C GLN A 97 7.58 -13.74 -24.31
N PHE A 98 7.08 -12.50 -24.35
CA PHE A 98 6.07 -12.08 -25.32
C PHE A 98 6.59 -12.11 -26.77
N ILE A 99 7.84 -11.68 -26.98
CA ILE A 99 8.49 -11.68 -28.31
C ILE A 99 8.67 -13.12 -28.83
N TRP A 100 9.01 -14.06 -27.95
CA TRP A 100 9.29 -15.44 -28.38
C TRP A 100 8.04 -16.14 -28.93
N ASP A 101 6.91 -16.07 -28.21
CA ASP A 101 5.65 -16.71 -28.63
C ASP A 101 4.42 -15.97 -28.10
N TRP A 102 3.99 -14.92 -28.79
CA TRP A 102 2.87 -14.08 -28.35
C TRP A 102 1.54 -14.85 -28.21
N LYS A 103 1.27 -15.81 -29.11
CA LYS A 103 0.02 -16.59 -29.10
C LYS A 103 -0.08 -17.46 -27.87
N LEU A 104 1.00 -18.19 -27.57
CA LEU A 104 1.06 -19.09 -26.41
C LEU A 104 1.04 -18.27 -25.11
N TYR A 105 1.71 -17.12 -25.11
CA TYR A 105 1.75 -16.18 -24.00
C TYR A 105 0.32 -15.75 -23.58
N VAL A 106 -0.48 -15.23 -24.51
CA VAL A 106 -1.83 -14.72 -24.22
C VAL A 106 -2.81 -15.84 -23.83
N THR A 107 -2.63 -17.06 -24.33
CA THR A 107 -3.51 -18.19 -23.99
C THR A 107 -3.23 -18.81 -22.62
N SER A 108 -2.05 -18.56 -22.04
CA SER A 108 -1.66 -19.19 -20.79
C SER A 108 -2.21 -18.42 -19.58
N PRO A 109 -2.95 -19.07 -18.66
CA PRO A 109 -3.51 -18.40 -17.48
C PRO A 109 -2.43 -17.92 -16.51
N TRP A 110 -1.25 -18.56 -16.53
CA TRP A 110 -0.12 -18.21 -15.68
C TRP A 110 0.50 -16.87 -16.07
N ASN A 111 0.65 -16.59 -17.37
CA ASN A 111 1.22 -15.31 -17.82
C ASN A 111 0.27 -14.14 -17.56
N LEU A 112 -1.05 -14.35 -17.66
CA LEU A 112 -2.03 -13.34 -17.25
C LEU A 112 -1.86 -12.95 -15.77
N PHE A 113 -1.64 -13.96 -14.92
CA PHE A 113 -1.38 -13.75 -13.51
C PHE A 113 -0.07 -12.97 -13.26
N ASP A 114 0.99 -13.31 -14.00
CA ASP A 114 2.29 -12.62 -13.90
C ASP A 114 2.22 -11.15 -14.32
N ILE A 115 1.43 -10.82 -15.36
CA ILE A 115 1.14 -9.43 -15.76
C ILE A 115 0.40 -8.70 -14.63
N GLY A 116 -0.56 -9.34 -13.98
CA GLY A 116 -1.27 -8.76 -12.84
C GLY A 116 -0.32 -8.43 -11.69
N ALA A 117 0.56 -9.37 -11.33
CA ALA A 117 1.56 -9.16 -10.30
C ALA A 117 2.62 -8.11 -10.66
N LEU A 118 2.80 -7.77 -11.93
CA LEU A 118 3.60 -6.63 -12.37
C LEU A 118 2.81 -5.31 -12.29
N LEU A 119 1.59 -5.27 -12.83
CA LEU A 119 0.80 -4.05 -12.96
C LEU A 119 0.35 -3.49 -11.60
N PHE A 120 -0.11 -4.34 -10.68
CA PHE A 120 -0.65 -3.87 -9.40
C PHE A 120 0.38 -3.11 -8.54
N PRO A 121 1.60 -3.63 -8.30
CA PRO A 121 2.64 -2.89 -7.58
C PRO A 121 3.06 -1.58 -8.26
N VAL A 122 3.13 -1.56 -9.59
CA VAL A 122 3.51 -0.36 -10.34
C VAL A 122 2.43 0.71 -10.27
N VAL A 123 1.15 0.34 -10.45
CA VAL A 123 0.04 1.29 -10.34
C VAL A 123 -0.06 1.85 -8.92
N THR A 124 0.07 0.99 -7.90
CA THR A 124 0.02 1.43 -6.49
C THR A 124 1.18 2.35 -6.12
N SER A 125 2.39 2.09 -6.62
CA SER A 125 3.55 2.95 -6.37
C SER A 125 3.43 4.31 -7.06
N ILE A 126 2.98 4.35 -8.33
CA ILE A 126 2.74 5.58 -9.08
C ILE A 126 1.64 6.42 -8.42
N TYR A 127 0.55 5.77 -7.99
CA TYR A 127 -0.53 6.45 -7.27
C TYR A 127 -0.02 7.05 -5.95
N TRP A 128 0.78 6.28 -5.18
CA TRP A 128 1.34 6.75 -3.92
C TRP A 128 2.23 7.97 -4.11
N LEU A 129 3.03 7.99 -5.19
CA LEU A 129 3.93 9.10 -5.48
C LEU A 129 3.19 10.37 -5.92
N SER A 130 2.09 10.23 -6.68
CA SER A 130 1.38 11.36 -7.29
C SER A 130 0.37 12.01 -6.35
N ASN A 131 -0.43 11.21 -5.66
CA ASN A 131 -1.63 11.68 -4.95
C ASN A 131 -1.57 11.50 -3.43
N GLY A 132 -0.44 11.00 -2.89
CA GLY A 132 -0.32 10.64 -1.48
C GLY A 132 -0.77 9.20 -1.19
N PRO A 133 -0.93 8.81 0.08
CA PRO A 133 -1.12 7.40 0.45
C PRO A 133 -2.36 6.78 -0.21
N PRO A 134 -2.23 5.65 -0.93
CA PRO A 134 -3.38 4.96 -1.52
C PRO A 134 -4.34 4.42 -0.45
N PRO A 135 -5.60 4.16 -0.82
CA PRO A 135 -6.52 3.47 0.08
C PRO A 135 -5.96 2.09 0.45
N LEU A 136 -6.10 1.70 1.71
CA LEU A 136 -5.43 0.53 2.31
C LEU A 136 -5.59 -0.79 1.53
N TRP A 137 -6.72 -0.97 0.83
CA TRP A 137 -6.97 -2.17 0.05
C TRP A 137 -6.03 -2.33 -1.15
N ALA A 138 -5.56 -1.22 -1.75
CA ALA A 138 -4.75 -1.25 -2.96
C ALA A 138 -3.32 -1.80 -2.73
N PRO A 139 -2.53 -1.30 -1.76
CA PRO A 139 -1.23 -1.89 -1.45
C PRO A 139 -1.38 -3.31 -0.86
N ALA A 140 -2.46 -3.61 -0.15
CA ALA A 140 -2.74 -4.96 0.35
C ALA A 140 -2.95 -5.96 -0.81
N LEU A 141 -3.75 -5.59 -1.80
CA LEU A 141 -4.00 -6.40 -2.99
C LEU A 141 -2.71 -6.60 -3.81
N SER A 142 -1.95 -5.52 -4.01
CA SER A 142 -0.65 -5.54 -4.67
C SER A 142 0.33 -6.50 -3.99
N CYS A 143 0.40 -6.46 -2.66
CA CYS A 143 1.23 -7.36 -1.87
C CYS A 143 0.78 -8.82 -1.99
N LEU A 144 -0.53 -9.09 -2.01
CA LEU A 144 -1.08 -10.43 -2.23
C LEU A 144 -0.66 -11.01 -3.58
N PHE A 145 -0.72 -10.23 -4.66
CA PHE A 145 -0.27 -10.69 -5.98
C PHE A 145 1.23 -11.00 -5.99
N LEU A 146 2.06 -10.20 -5.34
CA LEU A 146 3.49 -10.47 -5.20
C LEU A 146 3.77 -11.76 -4.42
N TYR A 147 3.06 -12.01 -3.31
CA TYR A 147 3.19 -13.26 -2.56
C TYR A 147 2.78 -14.48 -3.37
N LEU A 148 1.70 -14.39 -4.15
CA LEU A 148 1.31 -15.47 -5.05
C LEU A 148 2.34 -15.70 -6.16
N LYS A 149 2.92 -14.64 -6.75
CA LYS A 149 4.04 -14.77 -7.70
C LYS A 149 5.26 -15.44 -7.06
N PHE A 150 5.55 -15.10 -5.81
CA PHE A 150 6.59 -15.76 -5.02
C PHE A 150 6.33 -17.27 -4.86
N LEU A 151 5.08 -17.69 -4.62
CA LEU A 151 4.75 -19.12 -4.58
C LEU A 151 5.02 -19.84 -5.91
N PHE A 152 4.86 -19.18 -7.06
CA PHE A 152 5.21 -19.78 -8.35
C PHE A 152 6.71 -19.97 -8.54
N PHE A 153 7.55 -19.08 -7.97
CA PHE A 153 9.00 -19.29 -7.99
C PHE A 153 9.43 -20.54 -7.22
N LEU A 154 8.67 -20.95 -6.20
CA LEU A 154 8.95 -22.18 -5.47
C LEU A 154 8.81 -23.45 -6.35
N ARG A 155 8.14 -23.37 -7.51
CA ARG A 155 8.11 -24.47 -8.49
C ARG A 155 9.49 -24.80 -9.04
N ALA A 156 10.40 -23.83 -9.12
CA ALA A 156 11.73 -24.01 -9.72
C ALA A 156 12.71 -24.78 -8.82
N PHE A 157 12.42 -24.92 -7.52
CA PHE A 157 13.29 -25.65 -6.59
C PHE A 157 12.93 -27.13 -6.56
N GLU A 158 13.89 -27.95 -6.96
CA GLU A 158 13.81 -29.43 -6.88
C GLU A 158 14.10 -29.94 -5.46
N THR A 159 14.77 -29.14 -4.64
CA THR A 159 15.14 -29.51 -3.26
C THR A 159 13.90 -29.77 -2.40
N TYR A 160 13.88 -30.89 -1.68
CA TYR A 160 12.78 -31.33 -0.80
C TYR A 160 11.42 -31.57 -1.49
N ASN A 161 11.37 -31.77 -2.82
CA ASN A 161 10.13 -32.01 -3.58
C ASN A 161 9.08 -30.88 -3.46
N VAL A 162 9.48 -29.65 -3.12
CA VAL A 162 8.55 -28.51 -2.97
C VAL A 162 7.80 -28.23 -4.26
N GLY A 163 8.48 -28.24 -5.41
CA GLY A 163 7.85 -28.08 -6.72
C GLY A 163 6.81 -29.16 -7.04
N PHE A 164 6.99 -30.39 -6.56
CA PHE A 164 6.03 -31.49 -6.74
C PHE A 164 4.73 -31.22 -5.97
N TYR A 165 4.81 -30.77 -4.71
CA TYR A 165 3.62 -30.40 -3.94
C TYR A 165 2.83 -29.26 -4.61
N LEU A 166 3.52 -28.23 -5.12
CA LEU A 166 2.87 -27.14 -5.86
C LEU A 166 2.25 -27.60 -7.18
N ALA A 167 2.86 -28.56 -7.88
CA ALA A 167 2.28 -29.15 -9.07
C ALA A 167 1.01 -29.95 -8.76
N ILE A 168 0.99 -30.73 -7.67
CA ILE A 168 -0.22 -31.40 -7.18
C ILE A 168 -1.30 -30.38 -6.87
N MET A 169 -0.98 -29.34 -6.09
CA MET A 169 -1.95 -28.31 -5.72
C MET A 169 -2.53 -27.60 -6.95
N ALA A 170 -1.69 -27.23 -7.93
CA ALA A 170 -2.15 -26.64 -9.18
C ALA A 170 -3.04 -27.61 -9.98
N GLY A 171 -2.72 -28.90 -10.00
CA GLY A 171 -3.55 -29.94 -10.62
C GLY A 171 -4.91 -30.12 -9.95
N VAL A 172 -4.97 -29.98 -8.62
CA VAL A 172 -6.22 -30.04 -7.84
C VAL A 172 -7.08 -28.81 -8.13
N VAL A 173 -6.50 -27.59 -8.13
CA VAL A 173 -7.24 -26.34 -8.40
C VAL A 173 -7.99 -26.40 -9.74
N SER A 174 -7.33 -26.88 -10.79
CA SER A 174 -7.95 -27.01 -12.12
C SER A 174 -9.15 -27.96 -12.15
N ARG A 175 -9.19 -28.97 -11.27
CA ARG A 175 -10.32 -29.91 -11.16
C ARG A 175 -11.43 -29.38 -10.26
N VAL A 176 -11.05 -28.67 -9.19
CA VAL A 176 -11.98 -28.10 -8.20
C VAL A 176 -12.75 -26.90 -8.77
N PHE A 177 -12.21 -26.19 -9.76
CA PHE A 177 -12.84 -25.00 -10.30
C PHE A 177 -14.28 -25.23 -10.82
N THR A 178 -14.51 -26.31 -11.56
CA THR A 178 -15.85 -26.65 -12.07
C THR A 178 -16.84 -26.92 -10.93
N TYR A 179 -16.38 -27.61 -9.87
CA TYR A 179 -17.19 -27.84 -8.67
C TYR A 179 -17.53 -26.52 -7.95
N LEU A 180 -16.56 -25.62 -7.84
CA LEU A 180 -16.74 -24.31 -7.19
C LEU A 180 -17.77 -23.44 -7.94
N LEU A 181 -17.79 -23.49 -9.29
CA LEU A 181 -18.81 -22.79 -10.07
C LEU A 181 -20.23 -23.31 -9.77
N ILE A 182 -20.42 -24.63 -9.73
CA ILE A 182 -21.71 -25.23 -9.38
C ILE A 182 -22.12 -24.82 -7.97
N LEU A 183 -21.19 -24.90 -7.01
CA LEU A 183 -21.42 -24.49 -5.63
C LEU A 183 -21.79 -23.00 -5.53
N GLY A 184 -21.15 -22.13 -6.32
CA GLY A 184 -21.44 -20.70 -6.36
C GLY A 184 -22.87 -20.41 -6.84
N ILE A 185 -23.34 -21.10 -7.87
CA ILE A 185 -24.74 -20.97 -8.35
C ILE A 185 -25.72 -21.37 -7.24
N ILE A 186 -25.43 -22.46 -6.53
CA ILE A 186 -26.26 -22.94 -5.41
C ILE A 186 -26.30 -21.87 -4.30
N ILE A 187 -25.15 -21.32 -3.89
CA ILE A 187 -25.06 -20.28 -2.85
C ILE A 187 -25.86 -19.04 -3.25
N ILE A 188 -25.74 -18.57 -4.50
CA ILE A 188 -26.48 -17.41 -4.99
C ILE A 188 -28.00 -17.68 -4.99
N GLY A 189 -28.42 -18.87 -5.43
CA GLY A 189 -29.84 -19.26 -5.42
C GLY A 189 -30.43 -19.28 -4.02
N PHE A 190 -29.70 -19.82 -3.05
CA PHE A 190 -30.10 -19.78 -1.64
C PHE A 190 -30.10 -18.34 -1.09
N ALA A 191 -29.11 -17.52 -1.42
CA ALA A 191 -29.02 -16.12 -0.97
C ALA A 191 -30.21 -15.31 -1.43
N HIS A 192 -30.53 -15.42 -2.70
CA HIS A 192 -31.69 -14.75 -3.26
C HIS A 192 -33.00 -15.22 -2.62
N SER A 193 -33.15 -16.53 -2.39
CA SER A 193 -34.36 -17.10 -1.78
C SER A 193 -34.55 -16.64 -0.33
N PHE A 194 -33.48 -16.69 0.49
CA PHE A 194 -33.54 -16.25 1.89
C PHE A 194 -33.68 -14.74 2.03
N TYR A 195 -33.08 -13.97 1.13
CA TYR A 195 -33.27 -12.52 1.07
C TYR A 195 -34.76 -12.17 0.94
N ILE A 196 -35.46 -12.75 -0.04
CA ILE A 196 -36.91 -12.51 -0.23
C ILE A 196 -37.72 -13.00 0.98
N LEU A 197 -37.46 -14.21 1.46
CA LEU A 197 -38.25 -14.84 2.51
C LEU A 197 -38.15 -14.11 3.87
N LEU A 198 -36.94 -13.69 4.25
CA LEU A 198 -36.73 -13.05 5.55
C LEU A 198 -36.96 -11.53 5.51
N GLN A 199 -36.96 -10.92 4.33
CA GLN A 199 -37.34 -9.52 4.17
C GLN A 199 -38.83 -9.30 4.44
N SER A 200 -39.73 -10.15 3.92
CA SER A 200 -41.18 -10.02 4.16
C SER A 200 -41.56 -10.21 5.64
N THR A 201 -40.79 -11.00 6.38
CA THR A 201 -41.02 -11.23 7.81
C THR A 201 -40.59 -10.03 8.66
N SER A 202 -39.61 -9.25 8.19
CA SER A 202 -39.11 -8.07 8.92
C SER A 202 -40.10 -6.91 8.94
N GLU A 203 -40.83 -6.67 7.84
CA GLU A 203 -41.87 -5.63 7.76
C GLU A 203 -42.99 -5.87 8.77
N SER A 204 -43.35 -7.13 9.04
CA SER A 204 -44.35 -7.48 10.07
C SER A 204 -43.86 -7.28 11.51
N ARG A 205 -42.54 -7.18 11.75
CA ARG A 205 -41.93 -7.17 13.09
C ARG A 205 -41.49 -5.78 13.57
N ASN A 206 -41.65 -4.76 12.73
CA ASN A 206 -41.34 -3.35 13.06
C ASN A 206 -42.21 -2.74 14.19
N ASN A 207 -43.17 -3.50 14.74
CA ASN A 207 -43.95 -3.08 15.91
C ASN A 207 -43.29 -3.39 17.27
N THR A 208 -42.08 -3.97 17.30
CA THR A 208 -41.35 -4.24 18.56
C THR A 208 -39.92 -3.71 18.50
N ASN A 209 -39.60 -2.77 19.38
CA ASN A 209 -38.33 -2.03 19.52
C ASN A 209 -37.14 -2.89 19.96
N ASN A 210 -36.82 -3.97 19.25
CA ASN A 210 -35.56 -4.69 19.43
C ASN A 210 -34.72 -4.55 18.17
N ALA A 211 -33.53 -3.97 18.31
CA ALA A 211 -32.55 -3.77 17.24
C ALA A 211 -31.90 -5.10 16.82
N ASN A 212 -32.72 -6.09 16.47
CA ASN A 212 -32.29 -7.34 15.90
C ASN A 212 -31.85 -7.03 14.47
N THR A 213 -30.55 -6.84 14.26
CA THR A 213 -29.98 -6.60 12.93
C THR A 213 -30.17 -7.86 12.09
N ASN A 214 -31.25 -7.90 11.31
CA ASN A 214 -31.52 -8.99 10.39
C ASN A 214 -30.36 -9.07 9.40
N LEU A 215 -29.62 -10.19 9.46
CA LEU A 215 -28.47 -10.50 8.62
C LEU A 215 -28.83 -10.55 7.12
N TYR A 216 -30.13 -10.68 6.80
CA TYR A 216 -30.69 -10.80 5.45
C TYR A 216 -31.34 -9.51 4.95
N SER A 217 -31.04 -8.36 5.57
CA SER A 217 -31.55 -7.05 5.17
C SER A 217 -31.00 -6.56 3.83
N TYR A 218 -29.74 -6.88 3.53
CA TYR A 218 -29.10 -6.61 2.24
C TYR A 218 -28.73 -7.92 1.55
N PHE A 219 -28.69 -7.89 0.21
CA PHE A 219 -28.30 -9.05 -0.57
C PHE A 219 -26.85 -9.49 -0.24
N ASP A 220 -25.92 -8.55 -0.11
CA ASP A 220 -24.51 -8.85 0.18
C ASP A 220 -24.33 -9.56 1.53
N THR A 221 -25.08 -9.12 2.56
CA THR A 221 -25.04 -9.73 3.88
C THR A 221 -25.72 -11.10 3.90
N SER A 222 -26.74 -11.31 3.07
CA SER A 222 -27.38 -12.63 2.88
C SER A 222 -26.43 -13.64 2.21
N LEU A 223 -25.61 -13.19 1.25
CA LEU A 223 -24.64 -14.03 0.56
C LEU A 223 -23.54 -14.48 1.53
N LEU A 224 -23.01 -13.54 2.33
CA LEU A 224 -22.06 -13.84 3.41
C LEU A 224 -22.68 -14.79 4.45
N ALA A 225 -23.95 -14.60 4.81
CA ALA A 225 -24.66 -15.44 5.75
C ALA A 225 -24.67 -16.92 5.34
N ILE A 226 -25.00 -17.18 4.08
CA ILE A 226 -25.12 -18.54 3.55
C ILE A 226 -23.76 -19.18 3.33
N TYR A 227 -22.77 -18.40 2.91
CA TYR A 227 -21.39 -18.86 2.86
C TYR A 227 -20.90 -19.31 4.25
N LEU A 228 -21.16 -18.52 5.29
CA LEU A 228 -20.82 -18.86 6.67
C LEU A 228 -21.64 -20.06 7.20
N LEU A 229 -22.90 -20.21 6.76
CA LEU A 229 -23.74 -21.37 7.08
C LEU A 229 -23.12 -22.64 6.49
N MET A 230 -22.66 -22.60 5.24
CA MET A 230 -22.02 -23.72 4.56
C MET A 230 -20.72 -24.17 5.25
N ILE A 231 -19.97 -23.23 5.83
CA ILE A 231 -18.75 -23.52 6.62
C ILE A 231 -19.10 -24.02 8.04
N GLY A 232 -20.38 -24.03 8.42
CA GLY A 232 -20.86 -24.48 9.73
C GLY A 232 -20.69 -23.45 10.84
N LYS A 233 -20.29 -22.21 10.53
CA LYS A 233 -20.06 -21.16 11.54
C LYS A 233 -21.35 -20.71 12.25
N TYR A 234 -22.52 -20.87 11.63
CA TYR A 234 -23.81 -20.53 12.25
C TYR A 234 -24.46 -21.65 13.06
N PHE A 235 -23.90 -22.87 13.05
CA PHE A 235 -24.50 -24.00 13.77
C PHE A 235 -24.43 -23.85 15.30
N GLY A 236 -23.54 -22.98 15.81
CA GLY A 236 -23.43 -22.66 17.23
C GLY A 236 -24.34 -21.54 17.75
N LEU A 237 -25.04 -20.79 16.87
CA LEU A 237 -25.82 -19.61 17.29
C LEU A 237 -27.33 -19.87 17.45
N TYR A 238 -27.79 -21.09 17.15
CA TYR A 238 -29.20 -21.51 17.26
C TYR A 238 -29.41 -22.67 18.26
N ILE A 239 -28.40 -23.02 19.06
CA ILE A 239 -28.47 -24.07 20.10
C ILE A 239 -28.46 -23.49 21.54
N ILE A 240 -28.59 -22.16 21.71
CA ILE A 240 -28.81 -21.55 23.04
C ILE A 240 -29.97 -20.56 22.95
#